data_AF-A0A3B0S613-F1
#
_entry.id   AF-A0A3B0S613-F1
#
_cell.length_a   1.000
_cell.length_b   1.000
_cell.length_c   1.000
_cell.angle_alpha   90.00
_cell.angle_beta   90.00
_cell.angle_gamma   90.00
#
_symmetry.space_group_name_H-M   'P 1'
#
loop_
_entity.id
_entity.type
_entity.pdbx_description
1 polymer ?
#
loop_
_entity_poly.entity_id
_entity_poly.type
_entity_poly.pdbx_seq_one_letter_code
_entity_poly.pdbx_strand_id
1 'polypeptide(L)'
;MPDEAPDVQSREPAAEWQTQYDRLVAKFGDAAPARATNPMSYSGLPLKSAYFPEDVADLDLTEAPGMYPFTRGNLAAHYQLMHWANQPVIGYGLPEDTRDRMDTLSEQGMIGYFGQKFYNLVYDLVSHEGLDPDHPAARGRVGQCGMAVYSKSDMARLFAGMDLTKMNVVHISYYQVVPALAQYIALGEDQGLTPDQLRGNSMNWYHQSAYVGMSAFPPRHGQRLAVDLIKYCAENMPRWNTTNFFGYGAEEAGGTAVEETAFMLAYGIDLVRACIESGLTADQALPRFGFQFAQGNDFFEEICKIRAMRKIWATTMKERFGAEDSRSMHVRIHTHTSGVSLTAQQPLVNLIRTTLHAFGAALSGVQAMEVSGYDEGYALPTEEAATLALRIQQVIQEETNITSVSDPLGGSYYVESLTNQLAEAALELVDEIEAQGGYIAAQESGWQRRRIEASSERWRDFIDSGERGVVGLNKYQTEEDPPTDLFQIDSETEEIAIKRIQELRANRDNDRWEEAMAKYTEAAQALATKDFAELDGSLMVAAIDAARADATTGEMMGVLKKALGWRAPHEY
;
A
#
# COMPACT_ATOMS: atom_id res chain seq x y z
N MET A 1 10.28 -13.83 65.98
CA MET A 1 11.47 -13.61 65.13
C MET A 1 11.09 -14.09 63.75
N PRO A 2 11.02 -13.21 62.74
CA PRO A 2 10.89 -13.68 61.37
C PRO A 2 12.25 -14.20 60.91
N ASP A 3 12.24 -15.40 60.33
CA ASP A 3 13.39 -15.99 59.65
C ASP A 3 13.79 -15.08 58.49
N GLU A 4 14.98 -14.49 58.59
CA GLU A 4 15.70 -13.91 57.46
C GLU A 4 16.05 -15.05 56.49
N ALA A 5 15.33 -15.11 55.38
CA ALA A 5 15.77 -15.86 54.22
C ALA A 5 17.13 -15.29 53.75
N PRO A 6 18.06 -16.14 53.29
CA PRO A 6 19.40 -15.70 52.97
C PRO A 6 19.38 -14.67 51.83
N ASP A 7 20.12 -13.58 52.04
CA ASP A 7 20.50 -12.55 51.09
C ASP A 7 21.10 -13.18 49.81
N VAL A 8 20.23 -13.48 48.84
CA VAL A 8 20.66 -13.76 47.47
C VAL A 8 21.08 -12.42 46.91
N GLN A 9 22.39 -12.13 46.99
CA GLN A 9 23.05 -11.02 46.33
C GLN A 9 22.36 -10.71 44.99
N SER A 10 21.67 -9.57 44.97
CA SER A 10 20.93 -8.98 43.87
C SER A 10 21.87 -8.58 42.72
N ARG A 11 22.49 -9.56 42.06
CA ARG A 11 23.11 -9.30 40.76
C ARG A 11 21.98 -9.13 39.75
N GLU A 12 21.76 -7.91 39.30
CA GLU A 12 20.82 -7.62 38.22
C GLU A 12 21.15 -8.52 37.01
N PRO A 13 20.22 -9.35 36.52
CA PRO A 13 20.47 -10.29 35.42
C PRO A 13 21.14 -9.64 34.19
N ALA A 14 20.83 -8.37 33.91
CA ALA A 14 21.46 -7.59 32.87
C ALA A 14 22.99 -7.40 33.07
N ALA A 15 23.42 -7.11 34.30
CA ALA A 15 24.84 -6.93 34.63
C ALA A 15 25.63 -8.25 34.54
N GLU A 16 25.01 -9.36 34.94
CA GLU A 16 25.62 -10.69 34.77
C GLU A 16 25.70 -11.07 33.29
N TRP A 17 24.63 -10.86 32.52
CA TRP A 17 24.63 -11.08 31.07
C TRP A 17 25.72 -10.26 30.38
N GLN A 18 25.85 -8.97 30.70
CA GLN A 18 26.87 -8.09 30.12
C GLN A 18 28.29 -8.62 30.39
N THR A 19 28.56 -9.05 31.63
CA THR A 19 29.86 -9.64 31.99
C THR A 19 30.17 -10.89 31.17
N GLN A 20 29.17 -11.73 30.88
CA GLN A 20 29.35 -12.92 30.05
C GLN A 20 29.51 -12.58 28.57
N TYR A 21 28.72 -11.63 28.07
CA TYR A 21 28.80 -11.14 26.70
C TYR A 21 30.19 -10.54 26.40
N ASP A 22 30.69 -9.67 27.28
CA ASP A 22 32.01 -9.05 27.12
C ASP A 22 33.14 -10.10 27.06
N ARG A 23 33.04 -11.18 27.84
CA ARG A 23 33.99 -12.29 27.78
C ARG A 23 33.94 -13.03 26.44
N LEU A 24 32.76 -13.20 25.86
CA LEU A 24 32.59 -13.82 24.55
C LEU A 24 33.12 -12.92 23.44
N VAL A 25 32.82 -11.62 23.49
CA VAL A 25 33.34 -10.63 22.54
C VAL A 25 34.87 -10.58 22.63
N ALA A 26 35.45 -10.53 23.82
CA ALA A 26 36.90 -10.57 23.99
C ALA A 26 37.57 -11.84 23.45
N LYS A 27 36.83 -12.97 23.41
CA LYS A 27 37.35 -14.26 22.94
C LYS A 27 37.14 -14.49 21.45
N PHE A 28 36.04 -14.01 20.88
CA PHE A 28 35.58 -14.37 19.54
C PHE A 28 35.28 -13.16 18.64
N GLY A 29 35.31 -11.93 19.16
CA GLY A 29 34.91 -10.72 18.44
C GLY A 29 35.69 -10.50 17.15
N ASP A 30 37.00 -10.73 17.15
CA ASP A 30 37.86 -10.56 15.97
C ASP A 30 37.52 -11.52 14.82
N ALA A 31 36.91 -12.67 15.13
CA ALA A 31 36.47 -13.66 14.15
C ALA A 31 34.99 -13.53 13.78
N ALA A 32 34.25 -12.66 14.47
CA ALA A 32 32.83 -12.44 14.22
C ALA A 32 32.63 -11.51 13.01
N PRO A 33 31.49 -11.64 12.28
CA PRO A 33 31.11 -10.65 11.29
C PRO A 33 31.01 -9.26 11.90
N ALA A 34 31.35 -8.20 11.16
CA ALA A 34 31.39 -6.83 11.66
C ALA A 34 30.09 -6.36 12.36
N ARG A 35 28.93 -6.84 11.88
CA ARG A 35 27.61 -6.50 12.46
C ARG A 35 27.29 -7.23 13.77
N ALA A 36 28.06 -8.24 14.17
CA ALA A 36 27.76 -9.03 15.36
C ALA A 36 27.87 -8.22 16.66
N THR A 37 28.78 -7.24 16.71
CA THR A 37 29.04 -6.44 17.92
C THR A 37 28.41 -5.05 17.89
N ASN A 38 27.84 -4.62 16.76
CA ASN A 38 27.08 -3.38 16.63
C ASN A 38 25.90 -3.59 15.65
N PRO A 39 24.90 -4.41 16.04
CA PRO A 39 23.78 -4.69 15.16
C PRO A 39 22.92 -3.43 14.97
N MET A 40 22.47 -3.23 13.74
CA MET A 40 21.56 -2.15 13.35
C MET A 40 20.47 -2.73 12.48
N SER A 41 19.27 -2.15 12.57
CA SER A 41 18.15 -2.46 11.69
C SER A 41 18.43 -2.00 10.24
N TYR A 42 17.51 -2.26 9.31
CA TYR A 42 17.63 -1.80 7.93
C TYR A 42 17.48 -0.28 7.82
N SER A 43 16.71 0.35 8.71
CA SER A 43 16.68 1.82 8.84
C SER A 43 17.90 2.41 9.55
N GLY A 44 18.84 1.59 10.02
CA GLY A 44 20.01 2.04 10.75
C GLY A 44 19.75 2.35 12.24
N LEU A 45 18.64 1.89 12.80
CA LEU A 45 18.35 2.03 14.23
C LEU A 45 19.28 1.10 15.03
N PRO A 46 19.89 1.58 16.13
CA PRO A 46 20.80 0.76 16.94
C PRO A 46 20.03 -0.35 17.65
N LEU A 47 20.53 -1.58 17.54
CA LEU A 47 19.96 -2.74 18.23
C LEU A 47 20.84 -3.14 19.41
N LYS A 48 20.23 -3.42 20.56
CA LYS A 48 20.96 -4.03 21.69
C LYS A 48 21.09 -5.54 21.44
N SER A 49 22.19 -6.13 21.91
CA SER A 49 22.38 -7.59 21.77
C SER A 49 21.50 -8.40 22.73
N ALA A 50 20.92 -7.76 23.75
CA ALA A 50 19.84 -8.25 24.59
C ALA A 50 19.01 -7.08 25.13
N TYR A 51 17.73 -7.32 25.41
CA TYR A 51 16.81 -6.35 26.00
C TYR A 51 16.27 -6.86 27.33
N PHE A 52 16.06 -5.96 28.28
CA PHE A 52 15.69 -6.21 29.68
C PHE A 52 14.54 -5.29 30.12
N PRO A 53 13.91 -5.51 31.29
CA PRO A 53 12.80 -4.68 31.77
C PRO A 53 13.11 -3.17 31.81
N GLU A 54 14.36 -2.80 32.04
CA GLU A 54 14.80 -1.39 32.11
C GLU A 54 14.69 -0.69 30.75
N ASP A 55 14.74 -1.43 29.64
CA ASP A 55 14.64 -0.90 28.28
C ASP A 55 13.23 -0.45 27.88
N VAL A 56 12.25 -0.80 28.71
CA VAL A 56 10.83 -0.46 28.52
C VAL A 56 10.24 0.22 29.75
N ALA A 57 11.08 0.62 30.73
CA ALA A 57 10.62 1.16 32.00
C ALA A 57 9.79 2.45 31.86
N ASP A 58 10.07 3.24 30.82
CA ASP A 58 9.37 4.50 30.52
C ASP A 58 8.19 4.32 29.54
N LEU A 59 7.92 3.09 29.08
CA LEU A 59 6.83 2.79 28.16
C LEU A 59 5.58 2.32 28.90
N ASP A 60 4.40 2.75 28.43
CA ASP A 60 3.12 2.22 28.92
C ASP A 60 2.81 0.86 28.28
N LEU A 61 3.06 -0.22 29.03
CA LEU A 61 2.77 -1.59 28.59
C LEU A 61 1.35 -2.05 28.94
N THR A 62 0.50 -1.16 29.46
CA THR A 62 -0.89 -1.49 29.84
C THR A 62 -1.88 -1.34 28.69
N GLU A 63 -1.41 -0.85 27.53
CA GLU A 63 -2.20 -0.73 26.30
C GLU A 63 -2.83 -2.08 25.90
N ALA A 64 -4.14 -2.06 25.60
CA ALA A 64 -4.90 -3.24 25.20
C ALA A 64 -5.21 -3.23 23.68
N PRO A 65 -5.24 -4.39 23.00
CA PRO A 65 -5.73 -4.48 21.63
C PRO A 65 -7.13 -3.87 21.47
N GLY A 66 -7.35 -3.11 20.39
CA GLY A 66 -8.63 -2.45 20.11
C GLY A 66 -8.91 -1.19 20.93
N MET A 67 -7.94 -0.71 21.71
CA MET A 67 -8.06 0.51 22.51
C MET A 67 -7.02 1.53 22.06
N TYR A 68 -7.34 2.82 22.15
CA TYR A 68 -6.41 3.91 21.90
C TYR A 68 -5.11 3.72 22.73
N PRO A 69 -3.90 3.90 22.13
CA PRO A 69 -3.62 4.43 20.78
C PRO A 69 -3.49 3.33 19.69
N PHE A 70 -4.11 2.17 19.89
CA PHE A 70 -4.24 1.07 18.91
C PHE A 70 -2.93 0.40 18.49
N THR A 71 -1.81 0.64 19.19
CA THR A 71 -0.50 0.01 18.95
C THR A 71 -0.63 -1.50 18.75
N ARG A 72 -1.44 -2.14 19.61
CA ARG A 72 -1.64 -3.60 19.65
C ARG A 72 -2.77 -4.14 18.75
N GLY A 73 -3.35 -3.31 17.87
CA GLY A 73 -4.49 -3.71 17.05
C GLY A 73 -5.62 -2.68 17.02
N ASN A 74 -6.26 -2.53 15.87
CA ASN A 74 -7.47 -1.70 15.72
C ASN A 74 -8.70 -2.32 16.44
N LEU A 75 -8.75 -3.64 16.58
CA LEU A 75 -9.90 -4.38 17.13
C LEU A 75 -9.46 -5.32 18.23
N ALA A 76 -10.25 -5.45 19.30
CA ALA A 76 -9.92 -6.29 20.46
C ALA A 76 -9.75 -7.78 20.10
N ALA A 77 -10.71 -8.32 19.34
CA ALA A 77 -10.68 -9.73 18.90
C ALA A 77 -9.70 -9.99 17.75
N HIS A 78 -9.22 -8.92 17.09
CA HIS A 78 -8.29 -8.99 15.96
C HIS A 78 -8.66 -10.10 14.96
N TYR A 79 -7.88 -11.18 14.84
CA TYR A 79 -8.13 -12.27 13.91
C TYR A 79 -9.07 -13.36 14.40
N GLN A 80 -9.40 -13.43 15.68
CA GLN A 80 -10.14 -14.54 16.28
C GLN A 80 -11.52 -14.79 15.65
N LEU A 81 -12.14 -13.73 15.11
CA LEU A 81 -13.46 -13.78 14.46
C LEU A 81 -13.39 -13.51 12.95
N MET A 82 -12.33 -12.85 12.50
CA MET A 82 -12.18 -12.37 11.14
C MET A 82 -10.70 -12.36 10.80
N HIS A 83 -10.26 -13.38 10.05
CA HIS A 83 -8.91 -13.41 9.48
C HIS A 83 -8.67 -12.20 8.56
N TRP A 84 -7.41 -11.92 8.25
CA TRP A 84 -7.11 -10.98 7.17
C TRP A 84 -7.65 -11.50 5.84
N ALA A 85 -8.00 -10.58 4.95
CA ALA A 85 -8.40 -10.93 3.59
C ALA A 85 -7.19 -11.39 2.77
N ASN A 86 -7.33 -12.50 2.05
CA ASN A 86 -6.38 -12.86 1.00
C ASN A 86 -6.63 -11.92 -0.18
N GLN A 87 -5.68 -11.02 -0.43
CA GLN A 87 -5.85 -9.93 -1.38
C GLN A 87 -4.71 -9.90 -2.42
N PRO A 88 -4.51 -10.99 -3.19
CA PRO A 88 -3.50 -10.99 -4.26
C PRO A 88 -3.83 -9.93 -5.31
N VAL A 89 -2.81 -9.33 -5.92
CA VAL A 89 -2.99 -8.44 -7.07
C VAL A 89 -3.39 -9.28 -8.28
N ILE A 90 -4.47 -8.89 -8.95
CA ILE A 90 -5.00 -9.57 -10.13
C ILE A 90 -5.18 -8.55 -11.25
N GLY A 91 -4.61 -8.82 -12.42
CA GLY A 91 -4.80 -7.97 -13.58
C GLY A 91 -3.81 -8.32 -14.67
N TYR A 92 -4.33 -8.74 -15.82
CA TYR A 92 -3.57 -8.94 -17.05
C TYR A 92 -4.53 -9.11 -18.23
N GLY A 93 -4.03 -8.84 -19.44
CA GLY A 93 -4.77 -9.13 -20.66
C GLY A 93 -6.09 -8.36 -20.75
N LEU A 94 -7.06 -8.95 -21.43
CA LEU A 94 -8.42 -8.44 -21.56
C LEU A 94 -9.22 -8.61 -20.25
N PRO A 95 -10.36 -7.91 -20.10
CA PRO A 95 -11.26 -8.09 -18.95
C PRO A 95 -11.62 -9.55 -18.66
N GLU A 96 -11.80 -10.35 -19.71
CA GLU A 96 -12.11 -11.78 -19.61
C GLU A 96 -10.93 -12.60 -19.07
N ASP A 97 -9.70 -12.32 -19.50
CA ASP A 97 -8.49 -13.02 -19.03
C ASP A 97 -8.26 -12.77 -17.52
N THR A 98 -8.45 -11.51 -17.11
CA THR A 98 -8.41 -11.11 -15.70
C THR A 98 -9.52 -11.82 -14.90
N ARG A 99 -10.72 -11.93 -15.49
CA ARG A 99 -11.85 -12.61 -14.86
C ARG A 99 -11.56 -14.10 -14.64
N ASP A 100 -10.92 -14.77 -15.57
CA ASP A 100 -10.54 -16.18 -15.41
C ASP A 100 -9.59 -16.37 -14.23
N ARG A 101 -8.63 -15.45 -14.02
CA ARG A 101 -7.76 -15.46 -12.82
C ARG A 101 -8.55 -15.21 -11.53
N MET A 102 -9.51 -14.27 -11.56
CA MET A 102 -10.38 -13.99 -10.40
C MET A 102 -11.15 -15.23 -9.98
N ASP A 103 -11.75 -15.95 -10.94
CA ASP A 103 -12.53 -17.15 -10.68
C ASP A 103 -11.62 -18.30 -10.22
N THR A 104 -10.47 -18.50 -10.87
CA THR A 104 -9.46 -19.51 -10.48
C THR A 104 -9.00 -19.34 -9.03
N LEU A 105 -8.58 -18.13 -8.62
CA LEU A 105 -8.12 -17.90 -7.24
C LEU A 105 -9.27 -18.04 -6.23
N SER A 106 -10.49 -17.66 -6.60
CA SER A 106 -11.67 -17.88 -5.76
C SER A 106 -11.90 -19.38 -5.53
N GLU A 107 -11.75 -20.22 -6.56
CA GLU A 107 -11.84 -21.68 -6.47
C GLU A 107 -10.70 -22.29 -5.64
N GLN A 108 -9.51 -21.67 -5.65
CA GLN A 108 -8.36 -22.06 -4.83
C GLN A 108 -8.46 -21.65 -3.35
N GLY A 109 -9.59 -21.06 -2.94
CA GLY A 109 -9.87 -20.69 -1.56
C GLY A 109 -9.42 -19.28 -1.18
N MET A 110 -9.30 -18.36 -2.14
CA MET A 110 -9.12 -16.94 -1.86
C MET A 110 -10.38 -16.40 -1.16
N ILE A 111 -10.23 -15.93 0.08
CA ILE A 111 -11.34 -15.41 0.88
C ILE A 111 -11.07 -13.97 1.35
N GLY A 112 -12.10 -13.13 1.27
CA GLY A 112 -12.12 -11.82 1.92
C GLY A 112 -12.68 -11.88 3.34
N TYR A 113 -12.95 -10.70 3.91
CA TYR A 113 -13.58 -10.57 5.22
C TYR A 113 -14.88 -11.35 5.31
N PHE A 114 -15.03 -12.18 6.35
CA PHE A 114 -16.21 -13.04 6.57
C PHE A 114 -16.57 -13.92 5.35
N GLY A 115 -15.59 -14.32 4.53
CA GLY A 115 -15.79 -15.14 3.34
C GLY A 115 -16.42 -14.39 2.16
N GLN A 116 -16.51 -13.06 2.20
CA GLN A 116 -16.97 -12.28 1.06
C GLN A 116 -15.97 -12.34 -0.10
N LYS A 117 -16.49 -12.22 -1.33
CA LYS A 117 -15.64 -12.03 -2.51
C LYS A 117 -14.89 -10.70 -2.40
N PHE A 118 -13.60 -10.75 -2.68
CA PHE A 118 -12.71 -9.61 -2.56
C PHE A 118 -11.72 -9.66 -3.72
N TYR A 119 -11.66 -8.59 -4.53
CA TYR A 119 -10.80 -8.54 -5.70
C TYR A 119 -9.94 -7.29 -5.70
N ASN A 120 -8.63 -7.47 -5.86
CA ASN A 120 -7.64 -6.40 -5.91
C ASN A 120 -7.11 -6.26 -7.33
N LEU A 121 -7.72 -5.34 -8.07
CA LEU A 121 -7.63 -5.28 -9.52
C LEU A 121 -6.69 -4.17 -9.95
N VAL A 122 -5.60 -4.55 -10.64
CA VAL A 122 -4.62 -3.62 -11.18
C VAL A 122 -4.86 -3.36 -12.66
N TYR A 123 -4.87 -2.08 -13.02
CA TYR A 123 -5.00 -1.64 -14.41
C TYR A 123 -3.65 -1.70 -15.10
N ASP A 124 -3.63 -1.84 -16.42
CA ASP A 124 -2.37 -1.81 -17.16
C ASP A 124 -1.71 -0.42 -17.14
N LEU A 125 -0.44 -0.37 -17.55
CA LEU A 125 0.32 0.89 -17.60
C LEU A 125 -0.30 1.92 -18.57
N VAL A 126 -0.98 1.46 -19.63
CA VAL A 126 -1.68 2.33 -20.59
C VAL A 126 -2.80 3.11 -19.88
N SER A 127 -3.62 2.41 -19.09
CA SER A 127 -4.67 3.00 -18.27
C SER A 127 -4.10 3.89 -17.17
N HIS A 128 -3.00 3.46 -16.52
CA HIS A 128 -2.33 4.25 -15.47
C HIS A 128 -1.78 5.58 -15.96
N GLU A 129 -1.22 5.59 -17.17
CA GLU A 129 -0.81 6.81 -17.84
C GLU A 129 -2.01 7.62 -18.34
N GLY A 130 -3.23 7.09 -18.29
CA GLY A 130 -4.44 7.76 -18.78
C GLY A 130 -4.46 7.87 -20.30
N LEU A 131 -4.17 6.76 -20.97
CA LEU A 131 -4.23 6.59 -22.42
C LEU A 131 -5.28 5.53 -22.77
N ASP A 132 -5.75 5.58 -24.01
CA ASP A 132 -6.55 4.51 -24.62
C ASP A 132 -5.63 3.56 -25.42
N PRO A 133 -6.05 2.31 -25.67
CA PRO A 133 -5.20 1.29 -26.28
C PRO A 133 -4.78 1.63 -27.71
N ASP A 134 -5.53 2.49 -28.41
CA ASP A 134 -5.22 2.94 -29.77
C ASP A 134 -4.32 4.18 -29.83
N HIS A 135 -3.90 4.72 -28.68
CA HIS A 135 -2.93 5.80 -28.63
C HIS A 135 -1.54 5.29 -29.07
N PRO A 136 -0.76 6.02 -29.89
CA PRO A 136 0.54 5.55 -30.38
C PRO A 136 1.54 5.15 -29.29
N ALA A 137 1.50 5.81 -28.14
CA ALA A 137 2.35 5.47 -26.99
C ALA A 137 1.91 4.19 -26.25
N ALA A 138 0.70 3.67 -26.47
CA ALA A 138 0.20 2.46 -25.83
C ALA A 138 0.79 1.16 -26.41
N ARG A 139 1.35 1.24 -27.63
CA ARG A 139 1.83 0.09 -28.40
C ARG A 139 2.75 -0.82 -27.59
N GLY A 140 2.43 -2.11 -27.55
CA GLY A 140 3.19 -3.15 -26.84
C GLY A 140 2.99 -3.15 -25.32
N ARG A 141 2.13 -2.30 -24.77
CA ARG A 141 1.90 -2.16 -23.32
C ARG A 141 0.46 -2.51 -22.89
N VAL A 142 -0.44 -2.72 -23.85
CA VAL A 142 -1.85 -3.03 -23.60
C VAL A 142 -2.00 -4.38 -22.91
N GLY A 143 -2.65 -4.41 -21.75
CA GLY A 143 -2.85 -5.62 -20.93
C GLY A 143 -1.57 -6.17 -20.29
N GLN A 144 -0.45 -5.44 -20.39
CA GLN A 144 0.80 -5.76 -19.72
C GLN A 144 0.79 -5.20 -18.30
N CYS A 145 1.23 -6.00 -17.33
CA CYS A 145 1.29 -5.62 -15.91
C CYS A 145 -0.06 -5.13 -15.32
N GLY A 146 -1.18 -5.48 -15.94
CA GLY A 146 -2.51 -5.12 -15.46
C GLY A 146 -3.60 -5.36 -16.50
N MET A 147 -4.86 -5.19 -16.09
CA MET A 147 -6.02 -5.41 -16.95
C MET A 147 -6.22 -4.27 -17.96
N ALA A 148 -6.53 -4.63 -19.21
CA ALA A 148 -6.89 -3.72 -20.29
C ALA A 148 -8.35 -3.26 -20.16
N VAL A 149 -8.61 -2.33 -19.24
CA VAL A 149 -9.95 -1.78 -18.95
C VAL A 149 -9.93 -0.26 -19.15
N TYR A 150 -10.62 0.22 -20.20
CA TYR A 150 -10.57 1.64 -20.60
C TYR A 150 -11.95 2.32 -20.64
N SER A 151 -13.02 1.57 -20.37
CA SER A 151 -14.39 2.05 -20.49
C SER A 151 -15.34 1.33 -19.53
N LYS A 152 -16.54 1.91 -19.34
CA LYS A 152 -17.65 1.26 -18.63
C LYS A 152 -17.99 -0.12 -19.25
N SER A 153 -17.93 -0.24 -20.58
CA SER A 153 -18.19 -1.51 -21.27
C SER A 153 -17.16 -2.58 -20.96
N ASP A 154 -15.89 -2.23 -20.74
CA ASP A 154 -14.86 -3.19 -20.35
C ASP A 154 -15.07 -3.65 -18.90
N MET A 155 -15.45 -2.75 -18.00
CA MET A 155 -15.87 -3.13 -16.64
C MET A 155 -17.10 -4.05 -16.67
N ALA A 156 -18.07 -3.80 -17.56
CA ALA A 156 -19.23 -4.65 -17.71
C ALA A 156 -18.87 -6.08 -18.14
N ARG A 157 -17.81 -6.26 -18.95
CA ARG A 157 -17.26 -7.58 -19.32
C ARG A 157 -16.59 -8.26 -18.13
N LEU A 158 -15.72 -7.54 -17.42
CA LEU A 158 -15.01 -8.04 -16.23
C LEU A 158 -16.00 -8.55 -15.16
N PHE A 159 -17.04 -7.77 -14.87
CA PHE A 159 -18.04 -8.08 -13.85
C PHE A 159 -19.31 -8.75 -14.42
N ALA A 160 -19.24 -9.35 -15.61
CA ALA A 160 -20.39 -10.01 -16.20
C ALA A 160 -20.96 -11.10 -15.26
N GLY A 161 -22.25 -10.99 -14.96
CA GLY A 161 -22.97 -11.92 -14.08
C GLY A 161 -22.65 -11.79 -12.58
N MET A 162 -21.88 -10.78 -12.17
CA MET A 162 -21.51 -10.55 -10.78
C MET A 162 -22.46 -9.55 -10.09
N ASP A 163 -22.78 -9.81 -8.82
CA ASP A 163 -23.55 -8.90 -7.96
C ASP A 163 -22.59 -7.99 -7.19
N LEU A 164 -22.46 -6.73 -7.64
CA LEU A 164 -21.54 -5.75 -7.06
C LEU A 164 -21.82 -5.45 -5.59
N THR A 165 -23.02 -5.76 -5.07
CA THR A 165 -23.36 -5.55 -3.65
C THR A 165 -22.81 -6.63 -2.72
N LYS A 166 -22.31 -7.75 -3.28
CA LYS A 166 -21.81 -8.93 -2.57
C LYS A 166 -20.29 -9.09 -2.64
N MET A 167 -19.58 -8.08 -3.10
CA MET A 167 -18.12 -8.08 -3.15
C MET A 167 -17.53 -6.75 -2.71
N ASN A 168 -16.26 -6.80 -2.34
CA ASN A 168 -15.43 -5.60 -2.24
C ASN A 168 -14.46 -5.59 -3.42
N VAL A 169 -14.48 -4.51 -4.18
CA VAL A 169 -13.57 -4.31 -5.31
C VAL A 169 -12.56 -3.23 -4.95
N VAL A 170 -11.29 -3.56 -5.07
CA VAL A 170 -10.20 -2.63 -4.90
C VAL A 170 -9.65 -2.30 -6.28
N HIS A 171 -9.81 -1.06 -6.69
CA HIS A 171 -9.25 -0.57 -7.95
C HIS A 171 -7.87 0.00 -7.68
N ILE A 172 -6.81 -0.79 -7.93
CA ILE A 172 -5.43 -0.30 -7.96
C ILE A 172 -5.31 0.64 -9.16
N SER A 173 -5.65 1.89 -8.92
CA SER A 173 -5.69 3.00 -9.87
C SER A 173 -4.57 3.97 -9.50
N TYR A 174 -3.94 4.58 -10.50
CA TYR A 174 -2.91 5.59 -10.28
C TYR A 174 -3.58 6.95 -10.47
N TYR A 175 -3.16 7.67 -11.50
CA TYR A 175 -3.66 9.01 -11.82
C TYR A 175 -5.04 8.99 -12.48
N GLN A 176 -5.51 7.82 -12.95
CA GLN A 176 -6.81 7.63 -13.57
C GLN A 176 -7.95 7.30 -12.59
N VAL A 177 -7.74 7.50 -11.28
CA VAL A 177 -8.72 7.12 -10.24
C VAL A 177 -10.12 7.74 -10.44
N VAL A 178 -10.21 8.99 -10.90
CA VAL A 178 -11.50 9.67 -11.17
C VAL A 178 -12.23 8.98 -12.33
N PRO A 179 -11.64 8.84 -13.54
CA PRO A 179 -12.22 8.04 -14.63
C PRO A 179 -12.63 6.62 -14.23
N ALA A 180 -11.75 5.89 -13.53
CA ALA A 180 -11.99 4.50 -13.15
C ALA A 180 -13.19 4.38 -12.20
N LEU A 181 -13.25 5.23 -11.16
CA LEU A 181 -14.39 5.22 -10.23
C LEU A 181 -15.69 5.64 -10.93
N ALA A 182 -15.63 6.60 -11.86
CA ALA A 182 -16.81 7.06 -12.61
C ALA A 182 -17.41 5.94 -13.46
N GLN A 183 -16.56 5.19 -14.16
CA GLN A 183 -16.95 4.03 -14.94
C GLN A 183 -17.55 2.92 -14.07
N TYR A 184 -16.99 2.67 -12.88
CA TYR A 184 -17.53 1.68 -11.94
C TYR A 184 -18.90 2.08 -11.38
N ILE A 185 -19.08 3.37 -11.04
CA ILE A 185 -20.38 3.90 -10.60
C ILE A 185 -21.41 3.79 -11.72
N ALA A 186 -21.06 4.22 -12.94
CA ALA A 186 -21.96 4.15 -14.09
C ALA A 186 -22.36 2.69 -14.43
N LEU A 187 -21.45 1.73 -14.27
CA LEU A 187 -21.77 0.29 -14.35
C LEU A 187 -22.77 -0.13 -13.26
N GLY A 188 -22.56 0.32 -12.02
CA GLY A 188 -23.49 0.05 -10.92
C GLY A 188 -24.90 0.58 -11.23
N GLU A 189 -25.00 1.78 -11.79
CA GLU A 189 -26.28 2.38 -12.19
C GLU A 189 -26.97 1.62 -13.34
N ASP A 190 -26.21 1.12 -14.31
CA ASP A 190 -26.73 0.24 -15.36
C ASP A 190 -27.31 -1.07 -14.76
N GLN A 191 -26.82 -1.49 -13.59
CA GLN A 191 -27.35 -2.62 -12.81
C GLN A 191 -28.45 -2.23 -11.80
N GLY A 192 -28.90 -0.97 -11.81
CA GLY A 192 -29.94 -0.46 -10.91
C GLY A 192 -29.46 -0.18 -9.48
N LEU A 193 -28.16 -0.04 -9.27
CA LEU A 193 -27.57 0.30 -7.98
C LEU A 193 -27.36 1.81 -7.84
N THR A 194 -27.36 2.29 -6.61
CA THR A 194 -26.96 3.65 -6.25
C THR A 194 -25.55 3.69 -5.67
N PRO A 195 -24.83 4.83 -5.74
CA PRO A 195 -23.45 4.92 -5.24
C PRO A 195 -23.25 4.47 -3.78
N ASP A 196 -24.24 4.66 -2.90
CA ASP A 196 -24.17 4.26 -1.49
C ASP A 196 -24.22 2.74 -1.25
N GLN A 197 -24.64 1.98 -2.27
CA GLN A 197 -24.68 0.52 -2.24
C GLN A 197 -23.34 -0.11 -2.60
N LEU A 198 -22.49 0.61 -3.34
CA LEU A 198 -21.19 0.14 -3.80
C LEU A 198 -20.17 0.12 -2.64
N ARG A 199 -19.33 -0.92 -2.64
CA ARG A 199 -18.28 -1.13 -1.63
C ARG A 199 -16.96 -1.43 -2.33
N GLY A 200 -15.87 -0.86 -1.82
CA GLY A 200 -14.58 -1.00 -2.45
C GLY A 200 -13.61 0.07 -2.05
N ASN A 201 -12.52 0.17 -2.82
CA ASN A 201 -11.43 1.08 -2.55
C ASN A 201 -10.96 1.75 -3.85
N SER A 202 -10.74 3.06 -3.75
CA SER A 202 -9.86 3.79 -4.65
C SER A 202 -8.49 3.96 -3.99
N MET A 203 -7.43 3.99 -4.81
CA MET A 203 -6.08 4.23 -4.32
C MET A 203 -5.81 5.70 -4.06
N ASN A 204 -6.19 6.56 -5.01
CA ASN A 204 -6.02 8.00 -4.91
C ASN A 204 -4.55 8.44 -4.70
N TRP A 205 -3.62 7.73 -5.37
CA TRP A 205 -2.16 7.88 -5.24
C TRP A 205 -1.56 9.08 -5.98
N TYR A 206 -2.20 10.24 -5.93
CA TYR A 206 -1.66 11.43 -6.58
C TYR A 206 -0.30 11.88 -6.02
N HIS A 207 0.01 11.49 -4.77
CA HIS A 207 1.25 11.80 -4.06
C HIS A 207 2.44 10.89 -4.41
N GLN A 208 2.21 9.78 -5.12
CA GLN A 208 3.25 8.76 -5.36
C GLN A 208 4.45 9.25 -6.17
N SER A 209 4.32 10.35 -6.93
CA SER A 209 5.44 10.89 -7.73
C SER A 209 6.59 11.42 -6.88
N ALA A 210 6.44 11.47 -5.55
CA ALA A 210 7.55 11.73 -4.62
C ALA A 210 8.65 10.66 -4.71
N TYR A 211 8.32 9.43 -5.13
CA TYR A 211 9.26 8.30 -5.22
C TYR A 211 9.03 7.38 -6.42
N VAL A 212 7.89 7.48 -7.12
CA VAL A 212 7.62 6.75 -8.36
C VAL A 212 7.99 7.59 -9.59
N GLY A 213 8.83 7.02 -10.46
CA GLY A 213 9.38 7.70 -11.64
C GLY A 213 8.43 7.86 -12.85
N MET A 214 7.12 8.02 -12.63
CA MET A 214 6.12 8.19 -13.70
C MET A 214 5.72 9.65 -13.89
N SER A 215 5.34 10.04 -15.12
CA SER A 215 4.69 11.33 -15.33
C SER A 215 3.45 11.47 -14.46
N ALA A 216 3.20 12.68 -13.98
CA ALA A 216 2.21 12.94 -12.94
C ALA A 216 1.63 14.36 -13.05
N PHE A 217 0.52 14.57 -12.36
CA PHE A 217 0.02 15.91 -12.08
C PHE A 217 0.99 16.67 -11.16
N PRO A 218 1.08 18.01 -11.25
CA PRO A 218 1.73 18.83 -10.24
C PRO A 218 1.20 18.47 -8.82
N PRO A 219 2.05 18.38 -7.79
CA PRO A 219 1.66 17.85 -6.47
C PRO A 219 0.41 18.52 -5.88
N ARG A 220 0.34 19.86 -5.93
CA ARG A 220 -0.84 20.61 -5.46
C ARG A 220 -2.12 20.32 -6.25
N HIS A 221 -2.02 20.14 -7.57
CA HIS A 221 -3.18 19.76 -8.39
C HIS A 221 -3.62 18.32 -8.14
N GLY A 222 -2.66 17.41 -7.94
CA GLY A 222 -2.93 16.05 -7.48
C GLY A 222 -3.65 16.02 -6.13
N GLN A 223 -3.24 16.86 -5.18
CA GLN A 223 -3.91 16.99 -3.88
C GLN A 223 -5.35 17.50 -4.03
N ARG A 224 -5.61 18.47 -4.92
CA ARG A 224 -6.99 18.94 -5.20
C ARG A 224 -7.87 17.83 -5.78
N LEU A 225 -7.36 17.05 -6.73
CA LEU A 225 -8.06 15.87 -7.26
C LEU A 225 -8.38 14.87 -6.15
N ALA A 226 -7.43 14.64 -5.25
CA ALA A 226 -7.61 13.71 -4.13
C ALA A 226 -8.74 14.16 -3.19
N VAL A 227 -8.74 15.43 -2.80
CA VAL A 227 -9.72 16.02 -1.88
C VAL A 227 -11.11 16.08 -2.52
N ASP A 228 -11.23 16.48 -3.79
CA ASP A 228 -12.52 16.56 -4.47
C ASP A 228 -13.20 15.18 -4.58
N LEU A 229 -12.42 14.12 -4.87
CA LEU A 229 -12.90 12.74 -4.85
C LEU A 229 -13.32 12.31 -3.44
N ILE A 230 -12.50 12.61 -2.41
CA ILE A 230 -12.83 12.29 -1.01
C ILE A 230 -14.14 12.95 -0.61
N LYS A 231 -14.35 14.22 -0.97
CA LYS A 231 -15.57 14.97 -0.68
C LYS A 231 -16.80 14.35 -1.32
N TYR A 232 -16.74 14.03 -2.61
CA TYR A 232 -17.82 13.32 -3.29
C TYR A 232 -18.17 12.00 -2.59
N CYS A 233 -17.16 11.17 -2.28
CA CYS A 233 -17.38 9.87 -1.66
C CYS A 233 -17.88 9.96 -0.22
N ALA A 234 -17.43 10.94 0.57
CA ALA A 234 -17.90 11.16 1.94
C ALA A 234 -19.40 11.45 1.98
N GLU A 235 -19.92 12.15 0.96
CA GLU A 235 -21.33 12.52 0.85
C GLU A 235 -22.19 11.42 0.21
N ASN A 236 -21.67 10.72 -0.79
CA ASN A 236 -22.48 9.85 -1.67
C ASN A 236 -22.15 8.35 -1.56
N MET A 237 -20.96 8.00 -1.07
CA MET A 237 -20.45 6.62 -1.06
C MET A 237 -19.94 6.21 0.34
N PRO A 238 -20.81 6.15 1.37
CA PRO A 238 -20.40 5.93 2.74
C PRO A 238 -19.73 4.58 2.98
N ARG A 239 -19.71 3.65 2.02
CA ARG A 239 -19.08 2.32 2.10
C ARG A 239 -17.81 2.20 1.24
N TRP A 240 -17.38 3.29 0.62
CA TRP A 240 -16.19 3.35 -0.22
C TRP A 240 -14.98 3.85 0.58
N ASN A 241 -13.85 3.16 0.45
CA ASN A 241 -12.58 3.64 0.97
C ASN A 241 -11.95 4.58 -0.08
N THR A 242 -11.74 5.83 0.30
CA THR A 242 -11.49 6.93 -0.64
C THR A 242 -10.03 7.08 -1.05
N THR A 243 -9.13 6.54 -0.26
CA THR A 243 -7.69 6.57 -0.49
C THR A 243 -7.01 5.42 0.24
N ASN A 244 -5.86 5.00 -0.25
CA ASN A 244 -4.98 4.06 0.40
C ASN A 244 -3.57 4.67 0.39
N PHE A 245 -2.96 5.02 1.52
CA PHE A 245 -1.65 5.68 1.47
C PHE A 245 -0.56 4.73 0.99
N PHE A 246 0.14 5.11 -0.07
CA PHE A 246 1.07 4.26 -0.79
C PHE A 246 2.47 4.18 -0.14
N GLY A 247 2.56 3.70 1.10
CA GLY A 247 3.84 3.48 1.77
C GLY A 247 4.74 2.48 1.05
N TYR A 248 4.14 1.40 0.55
CA TYR A 248 4.81 0.34 -0.21
C TYR A 248 5.77 0.87 -1.28
N GLY A 249 5.34 1.88 -2.05
CA GLY A 249 6.18 2.45 -3.11
C GLY A 249 7.44 3.15 -2.60
N ALA A 250 7.46 3.64 -1.36
CA ALA A 250 8.65 4.24 -0.77
C ALA A 250 9.71 3.17 -0.43
N GLU A 251 9.30 2.04 0.17
CA GLU A 251 10.21 0.92 0.47
C GLU A 251 10.73 0.27 -0.82
N GLU A 252 9.86 0.02 -1.79
CA GLU A 252 10.26 -0.60 -3.07
C GLU A 252 11.18 0.30 -3.92
N ALA A 253 11.13 1.62 -3.72
CA ALA A 253 12.09 2.56 -4.31
C ALA A 253 13.46 2.57 -3.59
N GLY A 254 13.59 1.85 -2.47
CA GLY A 254 14.79 1.74 -1.65
C GLY A 254 14.77 2.56 -0.36
N GLY A 255 13.60 3.08 0.04
CA GLY A 255 13.40 3.75 1.32
C GLY A 255 13.43 2.76 2.49
N THR A 256 13.67 3.29 3.69
CA THR A 256 13.69 2.52 4.93
C THR A 256 12.31 2.47 5.61
N ALA A 257 12.11 1.57 6.58
CA ALA A 257 10.87 1.48 7.37
C ALA A 257 10.52 2.81 8.08
N VAL A 258 11.54 3.54 8.54
CA VAL A 258 11.38 4.88 9.13
C VAL A 258 10.89 5.88 8.08
N GLU A 259 11.47 5.88 6.88
CA GLU A 259 11.09 6.80 5.80
C GLU A 259 9.67 6.52 5.28
N GLU A 260 9.32 5.26 5.06
CA GLU A 260 7.96 4.87 4.68
C GLU A 260 6.92 5.35 5.71
N THR A 261 7.19 5.14 7.00
CA THR A 261 6.31 5.55 8.10
C THR A 261 6.16 7.08 8.15
N ALA A 262 7.28 7.80 8.10
CA ALA A 262 7.29 9.26 8.16
C ALA A 262 6.56 9.88 6.96
N PHE A 263 6.81 9.39 5.75
CA PHE A 263 6.19 9.93 4.53
C PHE A 263 4.69 9.69 4.51
N MET A 264 4.21 8.55 4.99
CA MET A 264 2.77 8.30 5.13
C MET A 264 2.12 9.21 6.17
N LEU A 265 2.72 9.36 7.36
CA LEU A 265 2.17 10.24 8.39
C LEU A 265 2.14 11.68 7.91
N ALA A 266 3.22 12.18 7.30
CA ALA A 266 3.30 13.54 6.76
C ALA A 266 2.27 13.78 5.65
N TYR A 267 2.13 12.86 4.69
CA TYR A 267 1.11 12.97 3.65
C TYR A 267 -0.31 12.97 4.25
N GLY A 268 -0.56 12.11 5.23
CA GLY A 268 -1.85 12.06 5.91
C GLY A 268 -2.19 13.36 6.65
N ILE A 269 -1.24 13.97 7.34
CA ILE A 269 -1.41 15.29 7.98
C ILE A 269 -1.82 16.34 6.94
N ASP A 270 -1.11 16.42 5.81
CA ASP A 270 -1.40 17.38 4.73
C ASP A 270 -2.77 17.13 4.09
N LEU A 271 -3.12 15.87 3.83
CA LEU A 271 -4.39 15.51 3.20
C LEU A 271 -5.57 15.79 4.13
N VAL A 272 -5.46 15.49 5.43
CA VAL A 272 -6.51 15.79 6.41
C VAL A 272 -6.71 17.29 6.55
N ARG A 273 -5.62 18.07 6.60
CA ARG A 273 -5.68 19.53 6.62
C ARG A 273 -6.45 20.07 5.40
N ALA A 274 -6.16 19.55 4.21
CA ALA A 274 -6.85 19.94 2.98
C ALA A 274 -8.33 19.49 2.94
N CYS A 275 -8.65 18.30 3.47
CA CYS A 275 -10.03 17.85 3.62
C CYS A 275 -10.84 18.77 4.55
N ILE A 276 -10.24 19.17 5.68
CA ILE A 276 -10.87 20.11 6.63
C ILE A 276 -11.06 21.48 5.99
N GLU A 277 -10.07 21.97 5.25
CA GLU A 277 -10.17 23.22 4.51
C GLU A 277 -11.33 23.19 3.49
N SER A 278 -11.60 22.03 2.88
CA SER A 278 -12.76 21.83 1.99
C SER A 278 -14.13 21.77 2.70
N GLY A 279 -14.15 21.85 4.02
CA GLY A 279 -15.36 21.87 4.84
C GLY A 279 -15.79 20.50 5.39
N LEU A 280 -15.01 19.43 5.19
CA LEU A 280 -15.24 18.15 5.87
C LEU A 280 -14.77 18.23 7.32
N THR A 281 -15.42 17.51 8.24
CA THR A 281 -14.82 17.23 9.54
C THR A 281 -13.81 16.10 9.43
N ALA A 282 -12.89 15.98 10.40
CA ALA A 282 -11.95 14.88 10.48
C ALA A 282 -12.66 13.52 10.41
N ASP A 283 -13.75 13.36 11.18
CA ASP A 283 -14.55 12.13 11.24
C ASP A 283 -15.45 11.87 10.02
N GLN A 284 -15.58 12.83 9.10
CA GLN A 284 -16.19 12.58 7.79
C GLN A 284 -15.19 12.00 6.78
N ALA A 285 -13.91 12.39 6.88
CA ALA A 285 -12.87 11.97 5.93
C ALA A 285 -12.14 10.68 6.38
N LEU A 286 -11.61 10.70 7.61
CA LEU A 286 -10.65 9.72 8.12
C LEU A 286 -11.14 8.26 8.18
N PRO A 287 -12.40 7.93 8.54
CA PRO A 287 -12.83 6.54 8.67
C PRO A 287 -12.73 5.71 7.39
N ARG A 288 -12.52 6.37 6.24
CA ARG A 288 -12.40 5.77 4.91
C ARG A 288 -10.99 5.77 4.34
N PHE A 289 -9.98 6.22 5.09
CA PHE A 289 -8.58 6.14 4.69
C PHE A 289 -8.00 4.74 4.96
N GLY A 290 -7.28 4.20 3.99
CA GLY A 290 -6.49 2.96 4.10
C GLY A 290 -4.99 3.25 4.04
N PHE A 291 -4.19 2.23 4.36
CA PHE A 291 -2.73 2.28 4.30
C PHE A 291 -2.19 1.05 3.59
N GLN A 292 -1.21 1.23 2.71
CA GLN A 292 -0.49 0.15 2.06
C GLN A 292 0.96 0.15 2.50
N PHE A 293 1.37 -0.92 3.17
CA PHE A 293 2.72 -1.12 3.68
C PHE A 293 3.44 -2.23 2.94
N ALA A 294 4.74 -2.06 2.73
CA ALA A 294 5.61 -3.19 2.41
C ALA A 294 5.90 -4.04 3.66
N GLN A 295 6.29 -5.29 3.43
CA GLN A 295 6.82 -6.20 4.44
C GLN A 295 8.07 -6.88 3.88
N GLY A 296 9.22 -6.44 4.38
CA GLY A 296 10.54 -6.88 3.93
C GLY A 296 11.27 -7.83 4.88
N ASN A 297 12.59 -7.93 4.66
CA ASN A 297 13.46 -8.92 5.28
C ASN A 297 13.90 -8.61 6.73
N ASP A 298 13.85 -7.35 7.19
CA ASP A 298 14.13 -7.01 8.59
C ASP A 298 12.92 -7.31 9.47
N PHE A 299 12.72 -8.60 9.73
CA PHE A 299 11.48 -9.17 10.26
C PHE A 299 10.88 -8.42 11.47
N PHE A 300 11.69 -8.04 12.46
CA PHE A 300 11.18 -7.36 13.65
C PHE A 300 10.97 -5.86 13.42
N GLU A 301 11.83 -5.21 12.63
CA GLU A 301 11.64 -3.81 12.25
C GLU A 301 10.32 -3.62 11.49
N GLU A 302 10.01 -4.51 10.56
CA GLU A 302 8.77 -4.52 9.78
C GLU A 302 7.51 -4.67 10.64
N ILE A 303 7.58 -5.48 11.70
CA ILE A 303 6.48 -5.61 12.67
C ILE A 303 6.35 -4.33 13.51
N CYS A 304 7.47 -3.81 14.00
CA CYS A 304 7.50 -2.60 14.81
C CYS A 304 7.02 -1.37 14.02
N LYS A 305 7.30 -1.30 12.71
CA LYS A 305 6.83 -0.27 11.77
C LYS A 305 5.32 -0.09 11.84
N ILE A 306 4.58 -1.19 11.71
CA ILE A 306 3.10 -1.17 11.71
C ILE A 306 2.55 -0.79 13.10
N ARG A 307 3.13 -1.30 14.18
CA ARG A 307 2.74 -0.95 15.56
C ARG A 307 2.98 0.54 15.84
N ALA A 308 4.14 1.05 15.43
CA ALA A 308 4.53 2.44 15.56
C ALA A 308 3.59 3.36 14.79
N MET A 309 3.31 3.04 13.51
CA MET A 309 2.37 3.82 12.69
C MET A 309 1.00 3.94 13.35
N ARG A 310 0.44 2.85 13.90
CA ARG A 310 -0.85 2.89 14.61
C ARG A 310 -0.85 3.90 15.74
N LYS A 311 0.18 3.83 16.58
CA LYS A 311 0.34 4.71 17.73
C LYS A 311 0.42 6.18 17.30
N ILE A 312 1.36 6.51 16.42
CA ILE A 312 1.60 7.90 16.01
C ILE A 312 0.46 8.46 15.17
N TRP A 313 -0.22 7.64 14.37
CA TRP A 313 -1.41 8.05 13.63
C TRP A 313 -2.55 8.41 14.58
N ALA A 314 -2.87 7.50 15.51
CA ALA A 314 -3.98 7.68 16.44
C ALA A 314 -3.80 8.94 17.31
N THR A 315 -2.60 9.14 17.86
CA THR A 315 -2.28 10.33 18.66
C THR A 315 -2.34 11.59 17.82
N THR A 316 -1.75 11.59 16.61
CA THR A 316 -1.77 12.75 15.72
C THR A 316 -3.19 13.14 15.31
N MET A 317 -4.02 12.19 14.89
CA MET A 317 -5.40 12.47 14.47
C MET A 317 -6.26 13.00 15.62
N LYS A 318 -6.07 12.46 16.83
CA LYS A 318 -6.80 12.92 18.00
C LYS A 318 -6.34 14.29 18.47
N GLU A 319 -5.04 14.50 18.63
CA GLU A 319 -4.48 15.68 19.27
C GLU A 319 -4.42 16.90 18.34
N ARG A 320 -4.06 16.69 17.06
CA ARG A 320 -3.94 17.79 16.08
C ARG A 320 -5.25 18.10 15.38
N PHE A 321 -6.09 17.10 15.13
CA PHE A 321 -7.30 17.25 14.31
C PHE A 321 -8.61 17.02 15.08
N GLY A 322 -8.54 16.67 16.36
CA GLY A 322 -9.72 16.52 17.21
C GLY A 322 -10.65 15.39 16.79
N ALA A 323 -10.13 14.33 16.16
CA ALA A 323 -10.93 13.16 15.83
C ALA A 323 -11.56 12.55 17.09
N GLU A 324 -12.86 12.24 17.05
CA GLU A 324 -13.58 11.64 18.17
C GLU A 324 -13.97 10.18 17.87
N ASP A 325 -14.25 9.87 16.61
CA ASP A 325 -14.51 8.50 16.18
C ASP A 325 -13.23 7.65 16.21
N SER A 326 -13.24 6.56 16.96
CA SER A 326 -12.17 5.55 16.96
C SER A 326 -11.73 5.13 15.55
N ARG A 327 -12.66 5.01 14.60
CA ARG A 327 -12.38 4.59 13.22
C ARG A 327 -11.50 5.59 12.48
N SER A 328 -11.54 6.87 12.86
CA SER A 328 -10.68 7.92 12.31
C SER A 328 -9.23 7.79 12.78
N MET A 329 -9.01 7.08 13.89
CA MET A 329 -7.69 6.80 14.47
C MET A 329 -7.16 5.41 14.08
N HIS A 330 -7.92 4.62 13.32
CA HIS A 330 -7.47 3.31 12.88
C HIS A 330 -6.54 3.40 11.67
N VAL A 331 -5.45 2.64 11.72
CA VAL A 331 -4.60 2.39 10.53
C VAL A 331 -5.04 1.05 9.94
N ARG A 332 -5.87 1.10 8.90
CA ARG A 332 -6.42 -0.09 8.21
C ARG A 332 -5.49 -0.49 7.08
N ILE A 333 -4.82 -1.63 7.23
CA ILE A 333 -3.63 -1.96 6.46
C ILE A 333 -3.95 -3.06 5.44
N HIS A 334 -3.59 -2.77 4.19
CA HIS A 334 -3.24 -3.78 3.19
C HIS A 334 -1.72 -3.89 3.14
N THR A 335 -1.17 -5.09 3.18
CA THR A 335 0.27 -5.31 3.01
C THR A 335 0.55 -6.00 1.68
N HIS A 336 1.67 -5.63 1.07
CA HIS A 336 2.35 -6.45 0.06
C HIS A 336 3.67 -6.95 0.64
N THR A 337 4.03 -8.19 0.37
CA THR A 337 5.40 -8.64 0.63
C THR A 337 6.36 -7.91 -0.30
N SER A 338 7.55 -7.55 0.17
CA SER A 338 8.47 -6.71 -0.59
C SER A 338 8.98 -7.42 -1.84
N GLY A 339 8.66 -6.87 -3.02
CA GLY A 339 9.13 -7.36 -4.31
C GLY A 339 10.62 -7.09 -4.52
N VAL A 340 11.13 -5.93 -4.09
CA VAL A 340 12.56 -5.56 -4.18
C VAL A 340 13.47 -6.51 -3.40
N SER A 341 12.91 -7.25 -2.44
CA SER A 341 13.60 -8.27 -1.66
C SER A 341 13.72 -9.65 -2.35
N LEU A 342 12.99 -9.86 -3.45
CA LEU A 342 12.94 -11.15 -4.17
C LEU A 342 13.94 -11.20 -5.32
N THR A 343 14.51 -12.37 -5.56
CA THR A 343 15.61 -12.56 -6.51
C THR A 343 15.17 -13.33 -7.74
N ALA A 344 15.67 -12.94 -8.91
CA ALA A 344 15.56 -13.75 -10.13
C ALA A 344 16.38 -15.06 -10.00
N GLN A 345 17.52 -15.00 -9.32
CA GLN A 345 18.36 -16.17 -9.06
C GLN A 345 17.72 -17.05 -7.98
N GLN A 346 17.78 -18.37 -8.16
CA GLN A 346 17.21 -19.36 -7.25
C GLN A 346 15.77 -19.00 -6.81
N PRO A 347 14.81 -18.83 -7.74
CA PRO A 347 13.51 -18.22 -7.46
C PRO A 347 12.69 -18.96 -6.40
N LEU A 348 12.87 -20.28 -6.23
CA LEU A 348 12.21 -21.03 -5.15
C LEU A 348 12.63 -20.58 -3.74
N VAL A 349 13.78 -19.93 -3.57
CA VAL A 349 14.18 -19.31 -2.29
C VAL A 349 13.23 -18.15 -1.94
N ASN A 350 12.59 -17.52 -2.93
CA ASN A 350 11.59 -16.49 -2.68
C ASN A 350 10.39 -17.01 -1.90
N LEU A 351 10.00 -18.29 -2.04
CA LEU A 351 8.95 -18.89 -1.21
C LEU A 351 9.27 -18.78 0.29
N ILE A 352 10.55 -18.97 0.66
CA ILE A 352 10.99 -18.86 2.05
C ILE A 352 10.93 -17.39 2.50
N ARG A 353 11.39 -16.46 1.64
CA ARG A 353 11.36 -15.02 1.92
C ARG A 353 9.93 -14.53 2.15
N THR A 354 9.04 -14.79 1.20
CA THR A 354 7.65 -14.35 1.25
C THR A 354 6.86 -15.04 2.36
N THR A 355 7.20 -16.28 2.73
CA THR A 355 6.65 -16.91 3.96
C THR A 355 7.00 -16.12 5.21
N LEU A 356 8.25 -15.68 5.36
CA LEU A 356 8.67 -14.89 6.51
C LEU A 356 8.04 -13.49 6.50
N HIS A 357 7.94 -12.84 5.34
CA HIS A 357 7.27 -11.55 5.20
C HIS A 357 5.79 -11.65 5.57
N ALA A 358 5.07 -12.66 5.05
CA ALA A 358 3.67 -12.92 5.36
C ALA A 358 3.46 -13.22 6.85
N PHE A 359 4.36 -14.01 7.45
CA PHE A 359 4.30 -14.30 8.87
C PHE A 359 4.51 -13.05 9.73
N GLY A 360 5.46 -12.18 9.34
CA GLY A 360 5.67 -10.87 9.97
C GLY A 360 4.43 -9.98 9.88
N ALA A 361 3.80 -9.88 8.70
CA ALA A 361 2.58 -9.08 8.56
C ALA A 361 1.39 -9.64 9.37
N ALA A 362 1.29 -10.97 9.49
CA ALA A 362 0.29 -11.57 10.36
C ALA A 362 0.55 -11.20 11.83
N LEU A 363 1.80 -11.24 12.30
CA LEU A 363 2.15 -10.84 13.67
C LEU A 363 1.89 -9.35 13.95
N SER A 364 2.06 -8.48 12.95
CA SER A 364 1.81 -7.03 13.09
C SER A 364 0.32 -6.66 12.99
N GLY A 365 -0.48 -7.58 12.49
CA GLY A 365 -1.94 -7.51 12.56
C GLY A 365 -2.59 -6.75 11.42
N VAL A 366 -2.12 -6.91 10.18
CA VAL A 366 -2.70 -6.34 8.96
C VAL A 366 -4.16 -6.78 8.71
N GLN A 367 -4.93 -6.02 7.92
CA GLN A 367 -6.32 -6.38 7.60
C GLN A 367 -6.42 -7.14 6.28
N ALA A 368 -5.51 -6.90 5.34
CA ALA A 368 -5.42 -7.65 4.10
C ALA A 368 -3.96 -7.84 3.70
N MET A 369 -3.71 -8.89 2.92
CA MET A 369 -2.36 -9.28 2.55
C MET A 369 -2.31 -9.82 1.12
N GLU A 370 -1.40 -9.25 0.34
CA GLU A 370 -0.84 -9.86 -0.85
C GLU A 370 0.48 -10.53 -0.46
N VAL A 371 0.73 -11.68 -1.07
CA VAL A 371 2.01 -12.39 -0.99
C VAL A 371 2.46 -12.58 -2.42
N SER A 372 3.68 -12.12 -2.70
CA SER A 372 4.24 -12.12 -4.05
C SER A 372 4.61 -13.54 -4.49
N GLY A 373 4.52 -13.77 -5.80
CA GLY A 373 4.90 -15.04 -6.41
C GLY A 373 6.39 -15.31 -6.25
N TYR A 374 6.79 -16.58 -6.30
CA TYR A 374 8.22 -16.91 -6.28
C TYR A 374 8.95 -16.45 -7.56
N ASP A 375 8.19 -16.17 -8.63
CA ASP A 375 8.59 -15.72 -9.95
C ASP A 375 8.63 -14.19 -10.13
N GLU A 376 8.44 -13.42 -9.05
CA GLU A 376 8.42 -11.94 -9.03
C GLU A 376 9.64 -11.30 -9.74
N GLY A 377 10.82 -11.92 -9.61
CA GLY A 377 12.05 -11.43 -10.24
C GLY A 377 12.08 -11.54 -11.78
N TYR A 378 11.08 -12.17 -12.41
CA TYR A 378 11.03 -12.43 -13.86
C TYR A 378 9.82 -11.82 -14.56
N ALA A 379 8.62 -12.13 -14.10
CA ALA A 379 7.38 -11.86 -14.83
C ALA A 379 6.18 -11.80 -13.86
N LEU A 380 5.00 -11.53 -14.41
CA LEU A 380 3.74 -11.71 -13.67
C LEU A 380 3.59 -13.17 -13.21
N PRO A 381 2.88 -13.42 -12.11
CA PRO A 381 2.79 -14.76 -11.55
C PRO A 381 2.01 -15.71 -12.45
N THR A 382 2.63 -16.86 -12.70
CA THR A 382 1.93 -18.04 -13.23
C THR A 382 0.79 -18.47 -12.30
N GLU A 383 -0.09 -19.36 -12.78
CA GLU A 383 -1.13 -19.92 -11.91
C GLU A 383 -0.53 -20.70 -10.72
N GLU A 384 0.55 -21.44 -10.95
CA GLU A 384 1.27 -22.17 -9.90
C GLU A 384 1.84 -21.22 -8.85
N ALA A 385 2.56 -20.17 -9.28
CA ALA A 385 3.15 -19.21 -8.36
C ALA A 385 2.09 -18.46 -7.54
N ALA A 386 1.01 -17.99 -8.20
CA ALA A 386 -0.11 -17.34 -7.50
C ALA A 386 -0.80 -18.28 -6.51
N THR A 387 -0.97 -19.56 -6.87
CA THR A 387 -1.56 -20.56 -5.98
C THR A 387 -0.66 -20.84 -4.77
N LEU A 388 0.65 -21.00 -4.98
CA LEU A 388 1.59 -21.22 -3.88
C LEU A 388 1.67 -20.02 -2.92
N ALA A 389 1.63 -18.79 -3.46
CA ALA A 389 1.55 -17.59 -2.63
C ALA A 389 0.27 -17.55 -1.76
N LEU A 390 -0.87 -18.00 -2.30
CA LEU A 390 -2.10 -18.18 -1.52
C LEU A 390 -1.95 -19.27 -0.44
N ARG A 391 -1.27 -20.40 -0.76
CA ARG A 391 -1.02 -21.48 0.21
C ARG A 391 -0.18 -21.02 1.39
N ILE A 392 0.80 -20.13 1.19
CA ILE A 392 1.56 -19.52 2.30
C ILE A 392 0.61 -18.89 3.32
N GLN A 393 -0.34 -18.06 2.86
CA GLN A 393 -1.31 -17.43 3.75
C GLN A 393 -2.21 -18.45 4.45
N GLN A 394 -2.71 -19.44 3.71
CA GLN A 394 -3.61 -20.47 4.25
C GLN A 394 -2.91 -21.33 5.32
N VAL A 395 -1.65 -21.73 5.10
CA VAL A 395 -0.85 -22.45 6.11
C VAL A 395 -0.68 -21.60 7.36
N ILE A 396 -0.34 -20.31 7.20
CA ILE A 396 -0.21 -19.40 8.35
C ILE A 396 -1.54 -19.29 9.10
N GLN A 397 -2.66 -19.08 8.40
CA GLN A 397 -3.99 -18.94 8.99
C GLN A 397 -4.47 -20.21 9.73
N GLU A 398 -4.30 -21.37 9.11
CA GLU A 398 -4.98 -22.61 9.53
C GLU A 398 -4.09 -23.50 10.42
N GLU A 399 -2.76 -23.42 10.30
CA GLU A 399 -1.85 -24.42 10.92
C GLU A 399 -1.01 -23.87 12.08
N THR A 400 -0.94 -22.54 12.27
CA THR A 400 0.04 -21.92 13.20
C THR A 400 -0.54 -21.40 14.52
N ASN A 401 -1.86 -21.37 14.67
CA ASN A 401 -2.58 -20.68 15.77
C ASN A 401 -2.32 -19.17 15.89
N ILE A 402 -1.66 -18.52 14.91
CA ILE A 402 -1.37 -17.08 14.96
C ILE A 402 -2.64 -16.21 15.10
N THR A 403 -3.78 -16.70 14.59
CA THR A 403 -5.08 -16.02 14.65
C THR A 403 -5.74 -16.08 16.03
N SER A 404 -5.20 -16.87 16.96
CA SER A 404 -5.81 -17.14 18.27
C SER A 404 -5.52 -16.05 19.32
N VAL A 405 -4.45 -15.27 19.15
CA VAL A 405 -3.99 -14.28 20.16
C VAL A 405 -3.74 -12.93 19.49
N SER A 406 -4.36 -11.87 19.99
CA SER A 406 -4.14 -10.50 19.53
C SER A 406 -2.75 -10.00 19.97
N ASP A 407 -1.97 -9.46 19.02
CA ASP A 407 -0.61 -8.91 19.21
C ASP A 407 0.27 -9.80 20.13
N PRO A 408 0.61 -11.03 19.70
CA PRO A 408 1.31 -12.01 20.54
C PRO A 408 2.74 -11.58 20.91
N LEU A 409 3.29 -10.56 20.25
CA LEU A 409 4.61 -10.00 20.54
C LEU A 409 4.58 -8.86 21.58
N GLY A 410 3.40 -8.35 21.93
CA GLY A 410 3.31 -7.25 22.88
C GLY A 410 3.81 -7.66 24.27
N GLY A 411 4.62 -6.80 24.87
CA GLY A 411 5.37 -7.04 26.10
C GLY A 411 6.81 -7.56 25.89
N SER A 412 7.20 -7.94 24.67
CA SER A 412 8.61 -8.24 24.36
C SER A 412 9.44 -6.96 24.49
N TYR A 413 10.45 -6.96 25.38
CA TYR A 413 11.30 -5.79 25.63
C TYR A 413 11.94 -5.24 24.36
N TYR A 414 12.35 -6.13 23.45
CA TYR A 414 12.90 -5.75 22.15
C TYR A 414 11.85 -5.09 21.25
N VAL A 415 10.68 -5.72 21.07
CA VAL A 415 9.65 -5.23 20.14
C VAL A 415 9.07 -3.91 20.63
N GLU A 416 8.83 -3.76 21.93
CA GLU A 416 8.32 -2.50 22.48
C GLU A 416 9.35 -1.37 22.37
N SER A 417 10.61 -1.64 22.70
CA SER A 417 11.69 -0.66 22.56
C SER A 417 11.90 -0.25 21.10
N LEU A 418 11.94 -1.20 20.17
CA LEU A 418 12.12 -0.91 18.73
C LEU A 418 10.90 -0.19 18.14
N THR A 419 9.69 -0.53 18.57
CA THR A 419 8.47 0.19 18.18
C THR A 419 8.54 1.65 18.60
N ASN A 420 9.00 1.94 19.82
CA ASN A 420 9.14 3.31 20.28
C ASN A 420 10.25 4.07 19.54
N GLN A 421 11.42 3.46 19.34
CA GLN A 421 12.52 4.06 18.59
C GLN A 421 12.14 4.40 17.14
N LEU A 422 11.41 3.50 16.47
CA LEU A 422 10.92 3.74 15.11
C LEU A 422 9.89 4.87 15.08
N ALA A 423 8.97 4.92 16.04
CA ALA A 423 7.99 6.00 16.17
C ALA A 423 8.67 7.36 16.35
N GLU A 424 9.67 7.45 17.23
CA GLU A 424 10.46 8.68 17.47
C GLU A 424 11.20 9.11 16.20
N ALA A 425 11.94 8.20 15.56
CA ALA A 425 12.67 8.50 14.33
C ALA A 425 11.74 8.95 13.20
N ALA A 426 10.57 8.31 13.05
CA ALA A 426 9.59 8.71 12.04
C ALA A 426 9.01 10.11 12.33
N LEU A 427 8.73 10.44 13.59
CA LEU A 427 8.25 11.77 13.98
C LEU A 427 9.29 12.86 13.75
N GLU A 428 10.58 12.58 14.00
CA GLU A 428 11.67 13.51 13.67
C GLU A 428 11.71 13.84 12.17
N LEU A 429 11.57 12.83 11.30
CA LEU A 429 11.47 13.06 9.86
C LEU A 429 10.20 13.83 9.48
N VAL A 430 9.07 13.60 10.16
CA VAL A 430 7.84 14.38 9.93
C VAL A 430 8.05 15.84 10.30
N ASP A 431 8.76 16.14 11.38
CA ASP A 431 9.09 17.51 11.77
C ASP A 431 10.03 18.18 10.75
N GLU A 432 10.99 17.44 10.17
CA GLU A 432 11.81 17.92 9.04
C GLU A 432 10.96 18.25 7.80
N ILE A 433 9.89 17.50 7.54
CA ILE A 433 8.97 17.76 6.42
C ILE A 433 8.06 18.96 6.71
N GLU A 434 7.49 19.05 7.91
CA GLU A 434 6.66 20.19 8.30
C GLU A 434 7.46 21.50 8.29
N ALA A 435 8.75 21.46 8.67
CA ALA A 435 9.65 22.62 8.58
C ALA A 435 9.89 23.12 7.13
N GLN A 436 9.71 22.25 6.12
CA GLN A 436 9.77 22.62 4.70
C GLN A 436 8.44 23.18 4.16
N GLY A 437 7.39 23.21 4.98
CA GLY A 437 6.05 23.63 4.58
C GLY A 437 5.07 22.50 4.28
N GLY A 438 5.37 21.28 4.76
CA GLY A 438 4.53 20.10 4.61
C GLY A 438 4.99 19.15 3.49
N TYR A 439 4.30 18.02 3.36
CA TYR A 439 4.61 16.95 2.42
C TYR A 439 4.69 17.46 0.97
N ILE A 440 3.71 18.29 0.56
CA ILE A 440 3.64 18.81 -0.81
C ILE A 440 4.84 19.68 -1.14
N ALA A 441 5.25 20.59 -0.23
CA ALA A 441 6.40 21.47 -0.44
C ALA A 441 7.71 20.67 -0.47
N ALA A 442 7.86 19.70 0.43
CA ALA A 442 9.00 18.80 0.41
C ALA A 442 9.07 18.04 -0.92
N GLN A 443 7.93 17.55 -1.44
CA GLN A 443 7.87 16.80 -2.70
C GLN A 443 8.29 17.67 -3.89
N GLU A 444 7.76 18.89 -3.98
CA GLU A 444 8.11 19.85 -5.04
C GLU A 444 9.60 20.22 -5.02
N SER A 445 10.21 20.28 -3.83
CA SER A 445 11.66 20.53 -3.70
C SER A 445 12.54 19.31 -4.05
N GLY A 446 11.93 18.14 -4.30
CA GLY A 446 12.60 16.87 -4.53
C GLY A 446 13.29 16.27 -3.30
N TRP A 447 12.94 16.73 -2.09
CA TRP A 447 13.62 16.33 -0.86
C TRP A 447 13.40 14.85 -0.52
N GLN A 448 12.15 14.37 -0.56
CA GLN A 448 11.83 12.95 -0.28
C GLN A 448 12.56 12.03 -1.26
N ARG A 449 12.57 12.38 -2.55
CA ARG A 449 13.22 11.61 -3.60
C ARG A 449 14.72 11.44 -3.33
N ARG A 450 15.44 12.55 -3.08
CA ARG A 450 16.87 12.50 -2.75
C ARG A 450 17.15 11.64 -1.52
N ARG A 451 16.24 11.64 -0.55
CA ARG A 451 16.38 10.87 0.67
C ARG A 451 16.25 9.36 0.41
N ILE A 452 15.24 8.94 -0.36
CA ILE A 452 15.10 7.55 -0.81
C ILE A 452 16.27 7.13 -1.69
N GLU A 453 16.71 7.96 -2.64
CA GLU A 453 17.86 7.66 -3.50
C GLU A 453 19.12 7.41 -2.66
N ALA A 454 19.36 8.23 -1.62
CA ALA A 454 20.47 8.02 -0.70
C ALA A 454 20.33 6.71 0.12
N SER A 455 19.11 6.32 0.52
CA SER A 455 18.85 5.05 1.22
C SER A 455 19.07 3.85 0.30
N SER A 456 18.61 3.93 -0.94
CA SER A 456 18.80 2.92 -1.99
C SER A 456 20.29 2.72 -2.31
N GLU A 457 21.06 3.80 -2.42
CA GLU A 457 22.52 3.75 -2.62
C GLU A 457 23.22 3.05 -1.45
N ARG A 458 22.91 3.43 -0.20
CA ARG A 458 23.48 2.76 0.99
C ARG A 458 23.14 1.27 1.02
N TRP A 459 21.91 0.91 0.70
CA TRP A 459 21.50 -0.49 0.63
C TRP A 459 22.32 -1.26 -0.41
N ARG A 460 22.51 -0.69 -1.60
CA ARG A 460 23.33 -1.28 -2.67
C ARG A 460 24.78 -1.47 -2.22
N ASP A 461 25.38 -0.46 -1.58
CA ASP A 461 26.75 -0.55 -1.05
C ASP A 461 26.90 -1.72 -0.06
N PHE A 462 25.90 -1.97 0.80
CA PHE A 462 25.90 -3.12 1.71
C PHE A 462 25.83 -4.47 0.98
N ILE A 463 25.09 -4.55 -0.12
CA ILE A 463 25.00 -5.78 -0.93
C ILE A 463 26.30 -6.00 -1.70
N ASP A 464 26.81 -4.97 -2.39
CA ASP A 464 27.98 -5.05 -3.28
C ASP A 464 29.27 -5.32 -2.50
N SER A 465 29.40 -4.73 -1.30
CA SER A 465 30.52 -5.02 -0.38
C SER A 465 30.46 -6.41 0.26
N GLY A 466 29.31 -7.08 0.19
CA GLY A 466 29.04 -8.35 0.87
C GLY A 466 28.82 -8.20 2.39
N GLU A 467 28.76 -6.98 2.93
CA GLU A 467 28.43 -6.73 4.33
C GLU A 467 27.04 -7.29 4.69
N ARG A 468 26.13 -7.26 3.71
CA ARG A 468 24.82 -7.89 3.79
C ARG A 468 24.72 -9.01 2.77
N GLY A 469 24.56 -10.23 3.26
CA GLY A 469 24.39 -11.41 2.43
C GLY A 469 22.97 -11.54 1.88
N VAL A 470 22.86 -11.80 0.58
CA VAL A 470 21.63 -12.16 -0.13
C VAL A 470 21.85 -13.55 -0.75
N VAL A 471 21.12 -14.53 -0.23
CA VAL A 471 21.22 -15.94 -0.65
C VAL A 471 20.85 -16.08 -2.13
N GLY A 472 21.67 -16.79 -2.89
CA GLY A 472 21.52 -16.98 -4.34
C GLY A 472 22.03 -15.82 -5.20
N LEU A 473 22.19 -14.61 -4.62
CA LEU A 473 22.67 -13.43 -5.33
C LEU A 473 24.16 -13.16 -5.09
N ASN A 474 24.57 -12.76 -3.88
CA ASN A 474 25.97 -12.49 -3.54
C ASN A 474 26.59 -13.55 -2.62
N LYS A 475 25.80 -14.51 -2.14
CA LYS A 475 26.23 -15.61 -1.28
C LYS A 475 25.52 -16.90 -1.64
N TYR A 476 26.24 -18.02 -1.62
CA TYR A 476 25.73 -19.36 -1.96
C TYR A 476 25.16 -19.45 -3.39
N GLN A 477 25.81 -18.77 -4.33
CA GLN A 477 25.46 -18.85 -5.76
C GLN A 477 25.66 -20.28 -6.28
N THR A 478 24.79 -20.67 -7.20
CA THR A 478 24.85 -21.94 -7.92
C THR A 478 24.64 -21.69 -9.40
N GLU A 479 25.15 -22.58 -10.26
CA GLU A 479 24.76 -22.58 -11.67
C GLU A 479 23.32 -23.10 -11.80
N GLU A 480 22.49 -22.40 -12.55
CA GLU A 480 21.10 -22.76 -12.84
C GLU A 480 20.74 -22.40 -14.29
N ASP A 481 19.85 -23.19 -14.90
CA ASP A 481 19.31 -22.87 -16.21
C ASP A 481 18.23 -21.77 -16.09
N PRO A 482 18.12 -20.85 -17.06
CA PRO A 482 17.04 -19.86 -17.06
C PRO A 482 15.66 -20.52 -17.07
N PRO A 483 14.65 -19.94 -16.39
CA PRO A 483 13.28 -20.47 -16.43
C PRO A 483 12.71 -20.39 -17.85
N THR A 484 12.00 -21.44 -18.28
CA THR A 484 11.38 -21.50 -19.61
C THR A 484 9.89 -21.14 -19.59
N ASP A 485 9.22 -21.33 -18.45
CA ASP A 485 7.76 -21.29 -18.35
C ASP A 485 7.29 -19.98 -17.70
N LEU A 486 7.78 -18.86 -18.23
CA LEU A 486 7.37 -17.54 -17.76
C LEU A 486 5.99 -17.17 -18.31
N PHE A 487 5.21 -16.47 -17.49
CA PHE A 487 3.92 -15.96 -17.89
C PHE A 487 4.05 -14.95 -19.05
N GLN A 488 3.18 -15.09 -20.06
CA GLN A 488 3.14 -14.20 -21.22
C GLN A 488 1.69 -13.81 -21.52
N ILE A 489 1.51 -12.56 -21.94
CA ILE A 489 0.22 -12.05 -22.43
C ILE A 489 0.06 -12.47 -23.89
N ASP A 490 -1.18 -12.80 -24.28
CA ASP A 490 -1.51 -13.07 -25.67
C ASP A 490 -1.25 -11.83 -26.55
N SER A 491 -0.56 -12.03 -27.67
CA SER A 491 -0.33 -10.99 -28.66
C SER A 491 -1.62 -10.40 -29.24
N GLU A 492 -2.74 -11.15 -29.24
CA GLU A 492 -4.03 -10.67 -29.75
C GLU A 492 -4.71 -9.67 -28.81
N THR A 493 -4.31 -9.59 -27.54
CA THR A 493 -4.89 -8.68 -26.53
C THR A 493 -4.92 -7.24 -27.02
N GLU A 494 -3.81 -6.74 -27.58
CA GLU A 494 -3.69 -5.35 -28.05
C GLU A 494 -4.65 -5.07 -29.22
N GLU A 495 -4.69 -5.97 -30.21
CA GLU A 495 -5.55 -5.83 -31.38
C GLU A 495 -7.04 -5.81 -30.99
N ILE A 496 -7.44 -6.69 -30.07
CA ILE A 496 -8.82 -6.77 -29.58
C ILE A 496 -9.20 -5.51 -28.80
N ALA A 497 -8.33 -5.03 -27.90
CA ALA A 497 -8.58 -3.81 -27.12
C ALA A 497 -8.73 -2.57 -28.02
N ILE A 498 -7.84 -2.41 -29.02
CA ILE A 498 -7.93 -1.33 -30.02
C ILE A 498 -9.24 -1.40 -30.78
N LYS A 499 -9.62 -2.59 -31.27
CA LYS A 499 -10.88 -2.75 -31.99
C LYS A 499 -12.08 -2.37 -31.11
N ARG A 500 -12.11 -2.82 -29.86
CA ARG A 500 -13.21 -2.53 -28.91
C ARG A 500 -13.35 -1.03 -28.65
N ILE A 501 -12.25 -0.30 -28.46
CA ILE A 501 -12.32 1.15 -28.19
C ILE A 501 -12.80 1.93 -29.43
N GLN A 502 -12.37 1.51 -30.63
CA GLN A 502 -12.83 2.11 -31.88
C GLN A 502 -14.31 1.84 -32.13
N GLU A 503 -14.77 0.62 -31.89
CA GLU A 503 -16.19 0.25 -31.98
C GLU A 503 -17.06 1.01 -30.96
N LEU A 504 -16.57 1.21 -29.74
CA LEU A 504 -17.26 2.01 -28.72
C LEU A 504 -17.49 3.44 -29.22
N ARG A 505 -16.42 4.11 -29.69
CA ARG A 505 -16.51 5.49 -30.19
C ARG A 505 -17.36 5.61 -31.46
N ALA A 506 -17.38 4.58 -32.31
CA ALA A 506 -18.20 4.56 -33.52
C ALA A 506 -19.71 4.39 -33.25
N ASN A 507 -20.06 3.69 -32.17
CA ASN A 507 -21.45 3.31 -31.88
C ASN A 507 -22.10 4.13 -30.75
N ARG A 508 -21.34 4.92 -29.99
CA ARG A 508 -21.89 5.75 -28.91
C ARG A 508 -22.78 6.87 -29.43
N ASP A 509 -23.63 7.40 -28.54
CA ASP A 509 -24.34 8.65 -28.77
C ASP A 509 -23.38 9.83 -28.66
N ASN A 510 -22.92 10.34 -29.82
CA ASN A 510 -21.92 11.39 -29.86
C ASN A 510 -22.43 12.74 -29.35
N ASP A 511 -23.70 13.10 -29.57
CA ASP A 511 -24.26 14.37 -29.07
C ASP A 511 -24.26 14.37 -27.54
N ARG A 512 -24.68 13.25 -26.94
CA ARG A 512 -24.65 13.06 -25.49
C ARG A 512 -23.23 13.05 -24.93
N TRP A 513 -22.30 12.39 -25.62
CA TRP A 513 -20.89 12.36 -25.23
C TRP A 513 -20.25 13.76 -25.28
N GLU A 514 -20.49 14.53 -26.34
CA GLU A 514 -19.97 15.90 -26.49
C GLU A 514 -20.48 16.81 -25.37
N GLU A 515 -21.78 16.73 -25.04
CA GLU A 515 -22.36 17.50 -23.94
C GLU A 515 -21.73 17.14 -22.58
N ALA A 516 -21.59 15.84 -22.30
CA ALA A 516 -21.02 15.37 -21.05
C ALA A 516 -19.53 15.74 -20.92
N MET A 517 -18.75 15.58 -21.99
CA MET A 517 -17.33 15.94 -22.01
C MET A 517 -17.09 17.45 -21.93
N ALA A 518 -18.01 18.28 -22.45
CA ALA A 518 -17.95 19.72 -22.26
C ALA A 518 -18.09 20.10 -20.78
N LYS A 519 -19.10 19.55 -20.10
CA LYS A 519 -19.29 19.74 -18.64
C LYS A 519 -18.10 19.24 -17.83
N TYR A 520 -17.55 18.08 -18.19
CA TYR A 520 -16.35 17.54 -17.55
C TYR A 520 -15.12 18.44 -17.76
N THR A 521 -14.98 19.02 -18.96
CA THR A 521 -13.92 19.99 -19.26
C THR A 521 -14.05 21.25 -18.42
N GLU A 522 -15.25 21.80 -18.30
CA GLU A 522 -15.52 22.97 -17.45
C GLU A 522 -15.19 22.67 -15.98
N ALA A 523 -15.62 21.51 -15.46
CA ALA A 523 -15.32 21.08 -14.10
C ALA A 523 -13.81 20.92 -13.85
N ALA A 524 -13.07 20.31 -14.78
CA ALA A 524 -11.61 20.16 -14.68
C ALA A 524 -10.87 21.51 -14.72
N GLN A 525 -11.31 22.43 -15.58
CA GLN A 525 -10.75 23.79 -15.66
C GLN A 525 -11.02 24.58 -14.38
N ALA A 526 -12.23 24.48 -13.83
CA ALA A 526 -12.57 25.12 -12.56
C ALA A 526 -11.72 24.56 -11.42
N LEU A 527 -11.56 23.22 -11.34
CA LEU A 527 -10.73 22.57 -10.31
C LEU A 527 -9.28 23.09 -10.33
N ALA A 528 -8.73 23.35 -11.51
CA ALA A 528 -7.35 23.84 -11.65
C ALA A 528 -7.12 25.20 -10.96
N THR A 529 -8.17 26.00 -10.76
CA THR A 529 -8.07 27.33 -10.15
C THR A 529 -8.67 27.42 -8.75
N LYS A 530 -9.51 26.45 -8.34
CA LYS A 530 -10.18 26.44 -7.03
C LYS A 530 -9.19 26.32 -5.87
N ASP A 531 -9.48 27.02 -4.78
CA ASP A 531 -8.89 26.71 -3.48
C ASP A 531 -9.60 25.51 -2.82
N PHE A 532 -9.00 24.92 -1.78
CA PHE A 532 -9.58 23.72 -1.14
C PHE A 532 -10.99 24.00 -0.59
N ALA A 533 -11.24 25.19 -0.05
CA ALA A 533 -12.54 25.62 0.46
C ALA A 533 -13.67 25.67 -0.59
N GLU A 534 -13.32 25.71 -1.88
CA GLU A 534 -14.28 25.77 -3.00
C GLU A 534 -14.53 24.39 -3.65
N LEU A 535 -13.82 23.36 -3.17
CA LEU A 535 -14.03 21.98 -3.64
C LEU A 535 -15.41 21.48 -3.18
N ASP A 536 -16.09 20.75 -4.04
CA ASP A 536 -17.49 20.37 -3.87
C ASP A 536 -17.82 18.99 -4.48
N GLY A 537 -16.82 18.26 -4.98
CA GLY A 537 -17.02 16.95 -5.62
C GLY A 537 -17.61 17.03 -7.03
N SER A 538 -17.75 18.23 -7.60
CA SER A 538 -18.38 18.44 -8.92
C SER A 538 -17.63 17.76 -10.07
N LEU A 539 -16.31 17.59 -9.96
CA LEU A 539 -15.54 16.88 -10.97
C LEU A 539 -16.01 15.42 -11.08
N MET A 540 -16.25 14.77 -9.94
CA MET A 540 -16.68 13.38 -9.91
C MET A 540 -18.08 13.20 -10.50
N VAL A 541 -19.00 14.14 -10.23
CA VAL A 541 -20.35 14.15 -10.84
C VAL A 541 -20.24 14.25 -12.37
N ALA A 542 -19.45 15.19 -12.88
CA ALA A 542 -19.25 15.34 -14.31
C ALA A 542 -18.51 14.15 -14.95
N ALA A 543 -17.60 13.51 -14.21
CA ALA A 543 -16.93 12.28 -14.66
C ALA A 543 -17.93 11.12 -14.81
N ILE A 544 -18.87 10.96 -13.88
CA ILE A 544 -19.92 9.94 -13.95
C ILE A 544 -20.81 10.21 -15.17
N ASP A 545 -21.19 11.47 -15.44
CA ASP A 545 -21.95 11.83 -16.64
C ASP A 545 -21.19 11.48 -17.93
N ALA A 546 -19.88 11.75 -17.98
CA ALA A 546 -19.03 11.35 -19.09
C ALA A 546 -18.97 9.82 -19.25
N ALA A 547 -18.80 9.06 -18.16
CA ALA A 547 -18.79 7.61 -18.18
C ALA A 547 -20.14 7.01 -18.61
N ARG A 548 -21.27 7.61 -18.22
CA ARG A 548 -22.61 7.25 -18.67
C ARG A 548 -22.81 7.47 -20.18
N ALA A 549 -22.09 8.43 -20.74
CA ALA A 549 -22.06 8.74 -22.17
C ALA A 549 -20.93 7.99 -22.92
N ASP A 550 -20.42 6.91 -22.32
CA ASP A 550 -19.37 6.04 -22.90
C ASP A 550 -18.07 6.80 -23.24
N ALA A 551 -17.71 7.80 -22.43
CA ALA A 551 -16.39 8.38 -22.44
C ALA A 551 -15.35 7.37 -21.95
N THR A 552 -14.21 7.36 -22.63
CA THR A 552 -13.09 6.47 -22.36
C THR A 552 -12.15 7.05 -21.29
N THR A 553 -11.32 6.18 -20.70
CA THR A 553 -10.27 6.59 -19.75
C THR A 553 -9.31 7.59 -20.38
N GLY A 554 -8.87 7.36 -21.62
CA GLY A 554 -7.98 8.28 -22.34
C GLY A 554 -8.62 9.64 -22.62
N GLU A 555 -9.89 9.69 -23.04
CA GLU A 555 -10.60 10.96 -23.27
C GLU A 555 -10.75 11.78 -21.99
N MET A 556 -11.18 11.16 -20.88
CA MET A 556 -11.32 11.85 -19.59
C MET A 556 -9.95 12.29 -19.04
N MET A 557 -8.93 11.43 -19.09
CA MET A 557 -7.59 11.79 -18.65
C MET A 557 -6.97 12.88 -19.53
N GLY A 558 -7.25 12.89 -20.83
CA GLY A 558 -6.82 13.96 -21.73
C GLY A 558 -7.31 15.34 -21.29
N VAL A 559 -8.56 15.43 -20.82
CA VAL A 559 -9.12 16.67 -20.24
C VAL A 559 -8.38 17.07 -18.97
N LEU A 560 -8.21 16.14 -18.02
CA LEU A 560 -7.51 16.43 -16.76
C LEU A 560 -6.07 16.88 -16.99
N LYS A 561 -5.31 16.16 -17.81
CA LYS A 561 -3.92 16.50 -18.14
C LYS A 561 -3.80 17.88 -18.77
N LYS A 562 -4.73 18.26 -19.65
CA LYS A 562 -4.74 19.58 -20.28
C LYS A 562 -5.06 20.69 -19.29
N ALA A 563 -6.02 20.48 -18.39
CA ALA A 563 -6.46 21.50 -17.42
C ALA A 563 -5.46 21.69 -16.27
N LEU A 564 -4.90 20.59 -15.75
CA LEU A 564 -4.11 20.57 -14.53
C LEU A 564 -2.59 20.46 -14.79
N GLY A 565 -2.18 20.22 -16.03
CA GLY A 565 -0.79 19.96 -16.40
C GLY A 565 -0.37 18.52 -16.11
N TRP A 566 0.56 18.02 -16.92
CA TRP A 566 1.08 16.66 -16.85
C TRP A 566 2.55 16.68 -17.24
N ARG A 567 3.43 16.31 -16.32
CA ARG A 567 4.88 16.46 -16.50
C ARG A 567 5.67 15.34 -15.85
N ALA A 568 6.94 15.20 -16.23
CA ALA A 568 7.81 14.25 -15.56
C ALA A 568 8.05 14.71 -14.11
N PRO A 569 8.21 13.78 -13.15
CA PRO A 569 8.23 14.09 -11.74
C PRO A 569 9.51 14.80 -11.25
N HIS A 570 10.44 15.09 -12.15
CA HIS A 570 11.67 15.83 -11.88
C HIS A 570 11.67 17.24 -12.49
N GLU A 571 10.55 17.64 -13.11
CA GLU A 571 10.39 18.93 -13.81
C GLU A 571 9.49 19.91 -13.02
N TYR A 572 9.42 19.75 -11.70
CA TYR A 572 8.47 20.50 -10.86
C TYR A 572 8.82 21.98 -10.66
#